data_AF-A0A351CJQ5-F1
#
_entry.id   AF-A0A351CJQ5-F1
#
_cell.length_a   1.000
_cell.length_b   1.000
_cell.length_c   1.000
_cell.angle_alpha   90.00
_cell.angle_beta   90.00
_cell.angle_gamma   90.00
#
_symmetry.space_group_name_H-M   'P 1'
#
loop_
_entity.id
_entity.type
_entity.pdbx_description
1 polymer ?
#
loop_
_entity_poly.entity_id
_entity_poly.type
_entity_poly.pdbx_seq_one_letter_code
_entity_poly.pdbx_strand_id
1 'polypeptide(L)'
;NIVFSAFMQDTYGVEISMFDWMMLGVPLASIMLFGAWVLLTKYVFPINFVASNEARNELKTMLSNMGDFTKDEKRISVIFGLAVFAWVFRSLLNNIDFLAGLTDAGIAIIAAILIFMTPSATKKGDLLHWEKSKDLPWGLLILFGGGLSLAAQISSSGLGIWIGNSLLILSTVPPILLILAVATLIIFLTEITSNVTTTTTFLPVFGALAIAIGVLPVSLTVPVCLAASCAFMLPVATPPNAIVYGSNKFTIATMMRAGFALNIIGILVVTIFAYYFAPLIF
;
A
#
# COMPACT_ATOMS: atom_id res chain seq x y z
N ASN A 1 -2.91 3.51 0.06
CA ASN A 1 -3.48 3.06 1.35
C ASN A 1 -3.89 4.25 2.22
N ILE A 2 -2.98 5.04 2.79
CA ILE A 2 -3.36 6.20 3.63
C ILE A 2 -4.21 7.23 2.86
N VAL A 3 -3.86 7.52 1.60
CA VAL A 3 -4.69 8.36 0.71
C VAL A 3 -6.12 7.84 0.61
N PHE A 4 -6.24 6.53 0.43
CA PHE A 4 -7.52 5.87 0.25
C PHE A 4 -8.37 5.94 1.52
N SER A 5 -7.79 5.60 2.68
CA SER A 5 -8.53 5.68 3.96
C SER A 5 -8.97 7.11 4.27
N ALA A 6 -8.10 8.11 4.05
CA ALA A 6 -8.46 9.52 4.22
C ALA A 6 -9.56 9.96 3.26
N PHE A 7 -9.44 9.60 1.97
CA PHE A 7 -10.45 9.92 0.96
C PHE A 7 -11.82 9.30 1.28
N MET A 8 -11.85 8.04 1.71
CA MET A 8 -13.09 7.35 2.10
C MET A 8 -13.75 8.00 3.32
N GLN A 9 -12.96 8.38 4.31
CA GLN A 9 -13.44 9.06 5.52
C GLN A 9 -13.98 10.46 5.19
N ASP A 10 -13.19 11.29 4.50
CA ASP A 10 -13.50 12.71 4.29
C ASP A 10 -14.62 12.91 3.24
N THR A 11 -14.71 12.03 2.24
CA THR A 11 -15.67 12.18 1.14
C THR A 11 -16.97 11.42 1.40
N TYR A 12 -16.89 10.24 2.03
CA TYR A 12 -18.03 9.33 2.17
C TYR A 12 -18.36 8.98 3.63
N GLY A 13 -17.59 9.45 4.61
CA GLY A 13 -17.80 9.10 6.02
C GLY A 13 -17.54 7.61 6.33
N VAL A 14 -16.83 6.91 5.45
CA VAL A 14 -16.52 5.48 5.61
C VAL A 14 -15.15 5.34 6.24
N GLU A 15 -15.13 4.94 7.50
CA GLU A 15 -13.89 4.69 8.23
C GLU A 15 -13.33 3.33 7.84
N ILE A 16 -12.15 3.33 7.21
CA ILE A 16 -11.39 2.12 6.91
C ILE A 16 -10.31 1.98 7.97
N SER A 17 -10.51 1.10 8.96
CA SER A 17 -9.51 0.90 10.01
C SER A 17 -8.29 0.16 9.47
N MET A 18 -7.16 0.27 10.18
CA MET A 18 -5.95 -0.50 9.83
C MET A 18 -6.21 -2.01 9.84
N PHE A 19 -7.05 -2.50 10.78
CA PHE A 19 -7.41 -3.91 10.88
C PHE A 19 -8.19 -4.38 9.64
N ASP A 20 -9.23 -3.65 9.24
CA ASP A 20 -10.04 -3.98 8.06
C ASP A 20 -9.18 -4.03 6.80
N TRP A 21 -8.30 -3.03 6.65
CA TRP A 21 -7.36 -2.99 5.53
C TRP A 21 -6.37 -4.18 5.55
N MET A 22 -5.93 -4.61 6.73
CA MET A 22 -5.05 -5.78 6.87
C MET A 22 -5.76 -7.09 6.51
N MET A 23 -7.05 -7.25 6.85
CA MET A 23 -7.83 -8.44 6.48
C MET A 23 -7.89 -8.65 4.97
N LEU A 24 -7.90 -7.56 4.18
CA LEU A 24 -7.83 -7.64 2.72
C LEU A 24 -6.40 -7.69 2.20
N GLY A 25 -5.54 -6.80 2.70
CA GLY A 25 -4.22 -6.54 2.15
C GLY A 25 -3.18 -7.63 2.46
N VAL A 26 -3.20 -8.22 3.66
CA VAL A 26 -2.21 -9.25 4.04
C VAL A 26 -2.38 -10.53 3.23
N PRO A 27 -3.60 -11.09 3.05
CA PRO A 27 -3.76 -12.28 2.21
C PRO A 27 -3.44 -11.99 0.74
N LEU A 28 -3.84 -10.83 0.21
CA LEU A 28 -3.49 -10.40 -1.15
C LEU A 28 -1.98 -10.32 -1.34
N ALA A 29 -1.28 -9.64 -0.44
CA ALA A 29 0.18 -9.48 -0.50
C ALA A 29 0.90 -10.82 -0.40
N SER A 30 0.39 -11.74 0.43
CA SER A 30 0.96 -13.09 0.58
C SER A 30 0.84 -13.89 -0.72
N ILE A 31 -0.32 -13.85 -1.36
CA ILE A 31 -0.56 -14.51 -2.66
C ILE A 31 0.32 -13.88 -3.75
N MET A 32 0.39 -12.54 -3.80
CA MET A 32 1.24 -11.83 -4.76
C MET A 32 2.71 -12.13 -4.54
N LEU A 33 3.19 -12.18 -3.31
CA LEU A 33 4.58 -12.50 -2.97
C LEU A 33 4.94 -13.93 -3.39
N PHE A 34 4.10 -14.90 -3.02
CA PHE A 34 4.32 -16.30 -3.41
C PHE A 34 4.22 -16.48 -4.92
N GLY A 35 3.22 -15.87 -5.56
CA GLY A 35 3.03 -15.88 -7.01
C GLY A 35 4.22 -15.27 -7.74
N ALA A 36 4.73 -14.14 -7.24
CA ALA A 36 5.92 -13.49 -7.81
C ALA A 36 7.17 -14.35 -7.65
N TRP A 37 7.38 -14.94 -6.48
CA TRP A 37 8.49 -15.85 -6.24
C TRP A 37 8.45 -17.05 -7.20
N VAL A 38 7.31 -17.73 -7.32
CA VAL A 38 7.16 -18.88 -8.23
C VAL A 38 7.33 -18.45 -9.69
N LEU A 39 6.70 -17.36 -10.12
CA LEU A 39 6.79 -16.86 -11.48
C LEU A 39 8.23 -16.54 -11.86
N LEU A 40 8.92 -15.76 -11.03
CA LEU A 40 10.27 -15.30 -11.31
C LEU A 40 11.28 -16.46 -11.26
N THR A 41 11.22 -17.32 -10.24
CA THR A 41 12.25 -18.34 -10.03
C THR A 41 12.04 -19.63 -10.83
N LYS A 42 10.81 -19.93 -11.25
CA LYS A 42 10.49 -21.18 -11.98
C LYS A 42 10.22 -20.97 -13.46
N TYR A 43 9.60 -19.85 -13.84
CA TYR A 43 9.13 -19.63 -15.21
C TYR A 43 9.93 -18.58 -15.99
N VAL A 44 10.18 -17.42 -15.40
CA VAL A 44 10.86 -16.31 -16.12
C VAL A 44 12.38 -16.45 -16.05
N PHE A 45 12.91 -16.75 -14.87
CA PHE A 45 14.34 -16.91 -14.59
C PHE A 45 14.57 -18.22 -13.83
N PRO A 46 14.44 -19.39 -14.49
CA PRO A 46 14.58 -20.69 -13.84
C PRO A 46 15.93 -20.82 -13.13
N ILE A 47 15.87 -20.95 -11.79
CA ILE A 47 17.05 -21.08 -10.94
C ILE A 47 17.42 -22.55 -10.81
N ASN A 48 18.53 -22.96 -11.45
CA ASN A 48 19.00 -24.35 -11.48
C ASN A 48 20.31 -24.58 -10.71
N PHE A 49 20.78 -23.62 -9.91
CA PHE A 49 22.02 -23.78 -9.15
C PHE A 49 21.76 -24.14 -7.69
N VAL A 50 22.61 -25.00 -7.13
CA VAL A 50 22.64 -25.30 -5.69
C VAL A 50 23.67 -24.38 -5.05
N ALA A 51 23.30 -23.73 -3.94
CA ALA A 51 24.22 -22.88 -3.20
C ALA A 51 25.45 -23.68 -2.74
N SER A 52 26.65 -23.17 -3.02
CA SER A 52 27.89 -23.81 -2.61
C SER A 52 28.07 -23.76 -1.08
N ASN A 53 28.90 -24.64 -0.54
CA ASN A 53 29.20 -24.65 0.88
C ASN A 53 29.89 -23.34 1.33
N GLU A 54 30.70 -22.76 0.46
CA GLU A 54 31.37 -21.47 0.68
C GLU A 54 30.34 -20.34 0.79
N ALA A 55 29.38 -20.26 -0.14
CA ALA A 55 28.32 -19.24 -0.10
C ALA A 55 27.46 -19.37 1.17
N ARG A 56 27.15 -20.61 1.59
CA ARG A 56 26.39 -20.86 2.82
C ARG A 56 27.19 -20.47 4.07
N ASN A 57 28.50 -20.73 4.09
CA ASN A 57 29.36 -20.32 5.19
C ASN A 57 29.50 -18.80 5.25
N GLU A 58 29.63 -18.12 4.12
CA GLU A 58 29.69 -16.66 4.06
C GLU A 58 28.40 -16.02 4.61
N LEU A 59 27.23 -16.54 4.22
CA LEU A 59 25.94 -16.07 4.78
C LEU A 59 25.84 -16.28 6.29
N LYS A 60 26.35 -17.41 6.80
CA LYS A 60 26.43 -17.65 8.25
C LYS A 60 27.36 -16.65 8.94
N THR A 61 28.49 -16.35 8.32
CA THR A 61 29.44 -15.34 8.83
C THR A 61 28.79 -13.96 8.85
N MET A 62 28.07 -13.56 7.79
CA MET A 62 27.32 -12.31 7.75
C MET A 62 26.26 -12.24 8.86
N LEU A 63 25.51 -13.33 9.07
CA LEU A 63 24.52 -13.42 10.14
C LEU A 63 25.17 -13.33 11.53
N SER A 64 26.30 -14.01 11.76
CA SER A 64 27.01 -13.90 13.04
C SER A 64 27.62 -12.51 13.26
N ASN A 65 28.05 -11.84 12.20
CA ASN A 65 28.64 -10.49 12.27
C ASN A 65 27.61 -9.39 12.58
N MET A 66 26.32 -9.63 12.36
CA MET A 66 25.27 -8.71 12.82
C MET A 66 25.24 -8.57 14.35
N GLY A 67 25.71 -9.59 15.07
CA GLY A 67 25.73 -9.62 16.52
C GLY A 67 24.35 -9.84 17.15
N ASP A 68 24.31 -9.74 18.48
CA ASP A 68 23.09 -9.89 19.25
C ASP A 68 22.22 -8.63 19.18
N PHE A 69 20.90 -8.83 19.36
CA PHE A 69 19.92 -7.74 19.40
C PHE A 69 20.29 -6.71 20.47
N THR A 70 20.60 -5.49 20.02
CA THR A 70 21.05 -4.41 20.88
C THR A 70 19.92 -3.95 21.81
N LYS A 71 20.27 -3.32 22.93
CA LYS A 71 19.27 -2.79 23.87
C LYS A 71 18.33 -1.77 23.22
N ASP A 72 18.83 -1.00 22.26
CA ASP A 72 18.04 0.00 21.53
C ASP A 72 17.08 -0.66 20.54
N GLU A 73 17.54 -1.66 19.79
CA GLU A 73 16.67 -2.47 18.93
C GLU A 73 15.56 -3.14 19.75
N LYS A 74 15.87 -3.70 20.94
CA LYS A 74 14.84 -4.26 21.83
C LYS A 74 13.80 -3.23 22.22
N ARG A 75 14.22 -2.02 22.60
CA ARG A 75 13.31 -0.93 22.98
C ARG A 75 12.41 -0.52 21.81
N ILE A 76 12.98 -0.34 20.61
CA ILE A 76 12.23 0.00 19.40
C ILE A 76 11.23 -1.13 19.07
N SER A 77 11.65 -2.40 19.13
CA SER A 77 10.76 -3.54 18.86
C SER A 77 9.60 -3.63 19.84
N VAL A 78 9.81 -3.30 21.12
CA VAL A 78 8.73 -3.26 22.11
C VAL A 78 7.73 -2.14 21.79
N ILE A 79 8.20 -0.92 21.53
CA ILE A 79 7.31 0.21 21.19
C ILE A 79 6.54 -0.08 19.90
N PHE A 80 7.22 -0.59 18.87
CA PHE A 80 6.59 -0.98 17.62
C PHE A 80 5.57 -2.12 17.81
N GLY A 81 5.91 -3.14 18.60
CA GLY A 81 4.99 -4.23 18.93
C GLY A 81 3.74 -3.76 19.66
N LEU A 82 3.87 -2.81 20.60
CA LEU A 82 2.74 -2.18 21.29
C LEU A 82 1.87 -1.37 20.31
N ALA A 83 2.47 -0.66 19.36
CA ALA A 83 1.72 0.07 18.34
C ALA A 83 0.92 -0.87 17.42
N VAL A 84 1.55 -1.95 16.95
CA VAL A 84 0.88 -2.98 16.14
C VAL A 84 -0.25 -3.64 16.93
N PHE A 85 -0.02 -3.98 18.19
CA PHE A 85 -1.06 -4.50 19.08
C PHE A 85 -2.22 -3.50 19.21
N ALA A 86 -1.94 -2.23 19.45
CA ALA A 86 -2.96 -1.20 19.55
C ALA A 86 -3.78 -1.03 18.26
N TRP A 87 -3.16 -1.09 17.07
CA TRP A 87 -3.89 -1.05 15.80
C TRP A 87 -4.79 -2.26 15.59
N VAL A 88 -4.29 -3.47 15.86
CA VAL A 88 -5.07 -4.71 15.67
C VAL A 88 -6.24 -4.80 16.65
N PHE A 89 -6.03 -4.40 17.90
CA PHE A 89 -7.04 -4.46 18.96
C PHE A 89 -7.78 -3.14 19.17
N ARG A 90 -7.64 -2.16 18.26
CA ARG A 90 -8.19 -0.80 18.40
C ARG A 90 -9.69 -0.80 18.73
N SER A 91 -10.48 -1.60 18.02
CA SER A 91 -11.93 -1.70 18.23
C SER A 91 -12.28 -2.20 19.64
N LEU A 92 -11.50 -3.13 20.18
CA LEU A 92 -11.67 -3.63 21.55
C LEU A 92 -11.17 -2.65 22.60
N LEU A 93 -10.07 -1.93 22.31
CA LEU A 93 -9.54 -0.88 23.18
C LEU A 93 -10.50 0.30 23.31
N ASN A 94 -11.22 0.65 22.24
CA ASN A 94 -12.23 1.71 22.25
C ASN A 94 -13.45 1.40 23.15
N ASN A 95 -13.66 0.13 23.54
CA ASN A 95 -14.72 -0.24 24.49
C ASN A 95 -14.34 0.06 25.95
N ILE A 96 -13.11 0.49 26.21
CA ILE A 96 -12.64 0.91 27.54
C ILE A 96 -12.84 2.42 27.65
N ASP A 97 -13.64 2.87 28.63
CA ASP A 97 -14.03 4.29 28.77
C ASP A 97 -12.86 5.28 28.74
N PHE A 98 -11.72 4.93 29.33
CA PHE A 98 -10.51 5.77 29.33
C PHE A 98 -9.81 5.87 27.97
N LEU A 99 -9.99 4.86 27.11
CA LEU A 99 -9.42 4.80 25.77
C LEU A 99 -10.45 5.10 24.67
N ALA A 100 -11.66 5.51 25.06
CA ALA A 100 -12.70 5.89 24.12
C ALA A 100 -12.22 7.03 23.21
N GLY A 101 -12.34 6.84 21.89
CA GLY A 101 -11.89 7.80 20.88
C GLY A 101 -10.48 7.58 20.35
N LEU A 102 -9.85 6.43 20.64
CA LEU A 102 -8.57 6.06 20.06
C LEU A 102 -8.70 5.91 18.52
N THR A 103 -7.87 6.66 17.79
CA THR A 103 -7.79 6.63 16.32
C THR A 103 -6.48 5.99 15.85
N ASP A 104 -6.45 5.47 14.62
CA ASP A 104 -5.22 4.93 14.03
C ASP A 104 -4.08 5.97 13.98
N ALA A 105 -4.44 7.24 13.71
CA ALA A 105 -3.52 8.37 13.75
C ALA A 105 -3.04 8.67 15.18
N GLY A 106 -3.93 8.58 16.18
CA GLY A 106 -3.58 8.75 17.59
C GLY A 106 -2.56 7.72 18.07
N ILE A 107 -2.76 6.44 17.71
CA ILE A 107 -1.80 5.35 18.02
C ILE A 107 -0.42 5.65 17.41
N ALA A 108 -0.38 6.09 16.14
CA ALA A 108 0.87 6.45 15.46
C ALA A 108 1.60 7.61 16.15
N ILE A 109 0.86 8.66 16.56
CA ILE A 109 1.42 9.82 17.26
C ILE A 109 1.98 9.40 18.63
N ILE A 110 1.24 8.59 19.39
CA ILE A 110 1.70 8.08 20.69
C ILE A 110 2.98 7.26 20.52
N ALA A 111 3.02 6.35 19.55
CA ALA A 111 4.21 5.55 19.26
C ALA A 111 5.41 6.42 18.85
N ALA A 112 5.20 7.44 18.02
CA ALA A 112 6.24 8.39 17.63
C ALA A 112 6.78 9.16 18.84
N ILE A 113 5.89 9.70 19.70
CA ILE A 113 6.27 10.39 20.93
C ILE A 113 7.10 9.48 21.84
N LEU A 114 6.68 8.23 22.02
CA LEU A 114 7.42 7.24 22.82
C LEU A 114 8.82 6.99 22.26
N ILE A 115 8.99 6.91 20.94
CA ILE A 115 10.30 6.73 20.32
C ILE A 115 11.19 7.97 20.55
N PHE A 116 10.66 9.18 20.40
CA PHE A 116 11.42 10.42 20.63
C PHE A 116 11.74 10.69 22.11
N MET A 117 10.94 10.18 23.04
CA MET A 117 11.15 10.39 24.49
C MET A 117 11.98 9.29 25.14
N THR A 118 12.09 8.11 24.52
CA THR A 118 12.82 6.99 25.13
C THR A 118 14.32 7.21 24.91
N PRO A 119 15.14 7.25 25.99
CA PRO A 119 16.58 7.42 25.87
C PRO A 119 17.21 6.21 25.15
N SER A 120 18.29 6.44 24.41
CA SER A 120 19.16 5.37 23.90
C SER A 120 19.98 4.77 25.04
N ALA A 121 20.13 3.45 25.02
CA ALA A 121 20.99 2.69 25.91
C ALA A 121 22.44 2.65 25.43
N THR A 122 22.72 2.97 24.16
CA THR A 122 24.06 2.87 23.56
C THR A 122 24.67 4.21 23.17
N LYS A 123 23.84 5.23 22.88
CA LYS A 123 24.26 6.58 22.48
C LYS A 123 23.76 7.60 23.49
N LYS A 124 24.43 8.76 23.55
CA LYS A 124 23.91 9.91 24.30
C LYS A 124 22.72 10.50 23.54
N GLY A 125 21.57 10.59 24.22
CA GLY A 125 20.32 11.14 23.68
C GLY A 125 19.24 10.06 23.51
N ASP A 126 18.22 10.36 22.72
CA ASP A 126 17.04 9.50 22.55
C ASP A 126 17.20 8.46 21.44
N LEU A 127 16.27 7.50 21.36
CA LEU A 127 16.25 6.48 20.30
C LEU A 127 16.19 7.11 18.91
N LEU A 128 15.49 8.25 18.77
CA LEU A 128 15.40 9.02 17.55
C LEU A 128 15.55 10.50 17.86
N HIS A 129 16.32 11.22 17.04
CA HIS A 129 16.50 12.67 17.17
C HIS A 129 15.59 13.42 16.20
N TRP A 130 15.05 14.57 16.61
CA TRP A 130 14.07 15.34 15.83
C TRP A 130 14.57 15.72 14.43
N GLU A 131 15.88 15.86 14.23
CA GLU A 131 16.49 16.13 12.93
C GLU A 131 16.12 15.08 11.88
N LYS A 132 15.83 13.83 12.30
CA LYS A 132 15.34 12.76 11.44
C LYS A 132 13.95 13.01 10.87
N SER A 133 13.16 13.91 11.45
CA SER A 133 11.88 14.34 10.85
C SER A 133 12.06 15.01 9.49
N LYS A 134 13.25 15.55 9.19
CA LYS A 134 13.57 16.15 7.87
C LYS A 134 13.64 15.10 6.75
N ASP A 135 13.91 13.85 7.10
CA ASP A 135 13.97 12.72 6.16
C ASP A 135 12.55 12.23 5.80
N LEU A 136 11.50 12.71 6.50
CA LEU A 136 10.12 12.36 6.19
C LEU A 136 9.69 13.00 4.85
N PRO A 137 8.93 12.29 4.01
CA PRO A 137 8.49 12.80 2.72
C PRO A 137 7.32 13.79 2.89
N TRP A 138 7.58 14.99 3.41
CA TRP A 138 6.54 16.02 3.66
C TRP A 138 5.70 16.37 2.43
N GLY A 139 6.30 16.31 1.24
CA GLY A 139 5.59 16.50 -0.04
C GLY A 139 4.45 15.50 -0.25
N LEU A 140 4.55 14.30 0.34
CA LEU A 140 3.48 13.28 0.30
C LEU A 140 2.23 13.77 1.03
N LEU A 141 2.38 14.42 2.19
CA LEU A 141 1.27 14.97 2.96
C LEU A 141 0.58 16.12 2.21
N ILE A 142 1.36 16.98 1.55
CA ILE A 142 0.83 18.06 0.69
C ILE A 142 0.04 17.45 -0.49
N LEU A 143 0.57 16.38 -1.11
CA LEU A 143 -0.11 15.69 -2.21
C LEU A 143 -1.44 15.06 -1.75
N PHE A 144 -1.53 14.55 -0.51
CA PHE A 144 -2.77 14.04 0.05
C PHE A 144 -3.83 15.15 0.17
N GLY A 145 -3.46 16.30 0.75
CA GLY A 145 -4.35 17.46 0.82
C GLY A 145 -4.78 17.96 -0.56
N GLY A 146 -3.88 17.95 -1.54
CA GLY A 146 -4.20 18.25 -2.94
C GLY A 146 -5.20 17.28 -3.57
N GLY A 147 -5.04 15.97 -3.33
CA GLY A 147 -5.98 14.94 -3.79
C GLY A 147 -7.38 15.07 -3.18
N LEU A 148 -7.47 15.34 -1.88
CA LEU A 148 -8.73 15.61 -1.18
C LEU A 148 -9.38 16.90 -1.67
N SER A 149 -8.59 17.94 -1.94
CA SER A 149 -9.09 19.19 -2.52
C SER A 149 -9.66 18.97 -3.93
N LEU A 150 -8.98 18.18 -4.76
CA LEU A 150 -9.45 17.80 -6.09
C LEU A 150 -10.75 16.98 -6.00
N ALA A 151 -10.85 16.06 -5.04
CA ALA A 151 -12.09 15.31 -4.79
C ALA A 151 -13.27 16.21 -4.45
N ALA A 152 -13.07 17.15 -3.51
CA ALA A 152 -14.07 18.11 -3.13
C ALA A 152 -14.55 18.93 -4.34
N GLN A 153 -13.61 19.38 -5.20
CA GLN A 153 -13.95 20.12 -6.41
C GLN A 153 -14.68 19.28 -7.46
N ILE A 154 -14.33 18.00 -7.66
CA ILE A 154 -15.07 17.11 -8.58
C ILE A 154 -16.53 16.93 -8.13
N SER A 155 -16.74 16.81 -6.82
CA SER A 155 -18.08 16.71 -6.23
C SER A 155 -18.85 18.04 -6.34
N SER A 156 -18.27 19.15 -5.88
CA SER A 156 -18.95 20.45 -5.81
C SER A 156 -19.18 21.10 -7.18
N SER A 157 -18.33 20.84 -8.17
CA SER A 157 -18.49 21.38 -9.54
C SER A 157 -19.55 20.65 -10.37
N GLY A 158 -20.04 19.50 -9.90
CA GLY A 158 -20.93 18.63 -10.69
C GLY A 158 -20.20 17.82 -11.77
N LEU A 159 -18.87 17.90 -11.87
CA LEU A 159 -18.09 17.13 -12.84
C LEU A 159 -18.25 15.62 -12.62
N GLY A 160 -18.30 15.16 -11.37
CA GLY A 160 -18.54 13.76 -11.05
C GLY A 160 -19.86 13.23 -11.61
N ILE A 161 -20.93 14.04 -11.50
CA ILE A 161 -22.25 13.75 -12.07
C ILE A 161 -22.19 13.72 -13.60
N TRP A 162 -21.48 14.68 -14.21
CA TRP A 162 -21.34 14.75 -15.67
C TRP A 162 -20.59 13.54 -16.26
N ILE A 163 -19.48 13.12 -15.63
CA ILE A 163 -18.75 11.90 -16.01
C ILE A 163 -19.65 10.68 -15.83
N GLY A 164 -20.32 10.60 -14.69
CA GLY A 164 -21.26 9.56 -14.34
C GLY A 164 -22.37 9.36 -15.38
N ASN A 165 -23.03 10.45 -15.75
CA ASN A 165 -24.10 10.45 -16.75
C ASN A 165 -23.61 9.98 -18.13
N SER A 166 -22.39 10.38 -18.50
CA SER A 166 -21.74 9.98 -19.76
C SER A 166 -21.37 8.49 -19.77
N LEU A 167 -21.22 7.87 -18.59
CA LEU A 167 -20.85 6.47 -18.39
C LEU A 167 -22.00 5.60 -17.90
N LEU A 168 -23.25 6.09 -17.93
CA LEU A 168 -24.44 5.31 -17.54
C LEU A 168 -24.60 4.03 -18.34
N ILE A 169 -24.09 3.96 -19.58
CA ILE A 169 -24.08 2.72 -20.37
C ILE A 169 -23.36 1.57 -19.65
N LEU A 170 -22.37 1.89 -18.79
CA LEU A 170 -21.63 0.94 -17.98
C LEU A 170 -22.47 0.33 -16.84
N SER A 171 -23.62 0.91 -16.49
CA SER A 171 -24.53 0.32 -15.49
C SER A 171 -25.04 -1.07 -15.88
N THR A 172 -25.04 -1.39 -17.18
CA THR A 172 -25.42 -2.71 -17.70
C THR A 172 -24.27 -3.72 -17.66
N VAL A 173 -23.04 -3.26 -17.41
CA VAL A 173 -21.85 -4.11 -17.40
C VAL A 173 -21.74 -4.82 -16.04
N PRO A 174 -21.48 -6.15 -16.03
CA PRO A 174 -21.23 -6.88 -14.79
C PRO A 174 -20.16 -6.20 -13.92
N PRO A 175 -20.40 -5.99 -12.60
CA PRO A 175 -19.47 -5.26 -11.74
C PRO A 175 -18.05 -5.83 -11.72
N ILE A 176 -17.91 -7.16 -11.85
CA ILE A 176 -16.59 -7.81 -11.94
C ILE A 176 -15.79 -7.37 -13.17
N LEU A 177 -16.45 -7.12 -14.32
CA LEU A 177 -15.78 -6.64 -15.53
C LEU A 177 -15.38 -5.17 -15.40
N LEU A 178 -16.18 -4.37 -14.69
CA LEU A 178 -15.79 -2.98 -14.36
C LEU A 178 -14.56 -2.97 -13.47
N ILE A 179 -14.56 -3.76 -12.40
CA ILE A 179 -13.40 -3.89 -11.49
C ILE A 179 -12.17 -4.37 -12.26
N LEU A 180 -12.32 -5.37 -13.14
CA LEU A 180 -11.23 -5.86 -13.99
C LEU A 180 -10.67 -4.76 -14.89
N ALA A 181 -11.53 -3.97 -15.52
CA ALA A 181 -11.13 -2.86 -16.39
C ALA A 181 -10.39 -1.76 -15.60
N VAL A 182 -10.90 -1.41 -14.40
CA VAL A 182 -10.28 -0.43 -13.51
C VAL A 182 -8.91 -0.93 -13.03
N ALA A 183 -8.82 -2.17 -12.55
CA ALA A 183 -7.56 -2.77 -12.11
C ALA A 183 -6.54 -2.79 -13.25
N THR A 184 -6.96 -3.21 -14.46
CA THR A 184 -6.10 -3.22 -15.65
C THR A 184 -5.59 -1.83 -15.98
N LEU A 185 -6.47 -0.84 -16.07
CA LEU A 185 -6.11 0.54 -16.37
C LEU A 185 -5.07 1.07 -15.37
N ILE A 186 -5.34 0.91 -14.07
CA ILE A 186 -4.51 1.48 -13.03
C ILE A 186 -3.15 0.76 -12.91
N ILE A 187 -3.10 -0.57 -13.07
CA ILE A 187 -1.85 -1.34 -13.06
C ILE A 187 -0.90 -0.85 -14.16
N PHE A 188 -1.40 -0.69 -15.40
CA PHE A 188 -0.54 -0.18 -16.47
C PHE A 188 -0.21 1.30 -16.33
N LEU A 189 -1.14 2.11 -15.80
CA LEU A 189 -0.89 3.54 -15.59
C LEU A 189 0.17 3.81 -14.51
N THR A 190 0.22 2.96 -13.48
CA THR A 190 1.20 3.09 -12.40
C THR A 190 2.62 2.70 -12.80
N GLU A 191 2.83 2.14 -14.00
CA GLU A 191 4.18 1.89 -14.53
C GLU A 191 4.86 3.17 -15.02
N ILE A 192 4.07 4.17 -15.44
CA ILE A 192 4.55 5.44 -15.99
C ILE A 192 4.39 6.61 -15.03
N THR A 193 3.69 6.40 -13.90
CA THR A 193 3.32 7.43 -12.92
C THR A 193 3.58 6.92 -11.51
N SER A 194 3.81 7.82 -10.54
CA SER A 194 3.97 7.38 -9.15
C SER A 194 2.67 6.77 -8.58
N ASN A 195 2.79 5.72 -7.77
CA ASN A 195 1.66 5.02 -7.13
C ASN A 195 0.72 6.00 -6.40
N VAL A 196 1.31 6.98 -5.72
CA VAL A 196 0.55 7.98 -4.97
C VAL A 196 -0.19 8.91 -5.91
N THR A 197 0.48 9.46 -6.92
CA THR A 197 -0.14 10.35 -7.91
C THR A 197 -1.31 9.65 -8.60
N THR A 198 -1.11 8.41 -9.07
CA THR A 198 -2.17 7.59 -9.67
C THR A 198 -3.35 7.42 -8.72
N THR A 199 -3.10 7.07 -7.46
CA THR A 199 -4.15 6.92 -6.46
C THR A 199 -4.90 8.23 -6.21
N THR A 200 -4.19 9.34 -5.97
CA THR A 200 -4.81 10.65 -5.65
C THR A 200 -5.63 11.22 -6.80
N THR A 201 -5.22 10.97 -8.05
CA THR A 201 -5.92 11.48 -9.23
C THR A 201 -7.16 10.67 -9.54
N PHE A 202 -7.10 9.34 -9.43
CA PHE A 202 -8.17 8.46 -9.91
C PHE A 202 -9.17 8.04 -8.84
N LEU A 203 -8.83 8.08 -7.55
CA LEU A 203 -9.79 7.79 -6.48
C LEU A 203 -11.05 8.67 -6.57
N PRO A 204 -10.95 10.00 -6.74
CA PRO A 204 -12.13 10.84 -6.85
C PRO A 204 -12.98 10.58 -8.08
N VAL A 205 -12.31 10.26 -9.21
CA VAL A 205 -12.97 9.96 -10.48
C VAL A 205 -13.78 8.67 -10.37
N PHE A 206 -13.18 7.59 -9.85
CA PHE A 206 -13.86 6.31 -9.70
C PHE A 206 -14.88 6.31 -8.55
N GLY A 207 -14.65 7.09 -7.49
CA GLY A 207 -15.63 7.30 -6.43
C GLY A 207 -16.88 8.02 -6.94
N ALA A 208 -16.72 9.08 -7.74
CA ALA A 208 -17.84 9.77 -8.37
C ALA A 208 -18.57 8.89 -9.39
N LEU A 209 -17.83 8.11 -10.19
CA LEU A 209 -18.41 7.15 -11.13
C LEU A 209 -19.25 6.10 -10.40
N ALA A 210 -18.75 5.56 -9.28
CA ALA A 210 -19.47 4.57 -8.49
C ALA A 210 -20.85 5.09 -8.06
N ILE A 211 -20.90 6.31 -7.53
CA ILE A 211 -22.16 6.96 -7.14
C ILE A 211 -23.11 7.07 -8.33
N ALA A 212 -22.60 7.51 -9.48
CA ALA A 212 -23.44 7.75 -10.65
C ALA A 212 -24.03 6.48 -11.26
N ILE A 213 -23.30 5.36 -11.22
CA ILE A 213 -23.82 4.06 -11.69
C ILE A 213 -24.55 3.29 -10.58
N GLY A 214 -24.72 3.88 -9.39
CA GLY A 214 -25.49 3.32 -8.29
C GLY A 214 -24.80 2.18 -7.54
N VAL A 215 -23.46 2.12 -7.55
CA VAL A 215 -22.69 1.15 -6.75
C VAL A 215 -21.96 1.84 -5.59
N LEU A 216 -21.64 1.08 -4.56
CA LEU A 216 -20.89 1.61 -3.41
C LEU A 216 -19.51 2.14 -3.87
N PRO A 217 -19.08 3.34 -3.42
CA PRO A 217 -17.79 3.92 -3.79
C PRO A 217 -16.60 2.98 -3.57
N VAL A 218 -16.62 2.27 -2.43
CA VAL A 218 -15.59 1.28 -2.03
C VAL A 218 -15.32 0.26 -3.14
N SER A 219 -16.36 -0.17 -3.86
CA SER A 219 -16.26 -1.21 -4.89
C SER A 219 -15.35 -0.83 -6.07
N LEU A 220 -15.27 0.46 -6.41
CA LEU A 220 -14.40 0.95 -7.49
C LEU A 220 -13.13 1.63 -6.97
N THR A 221 -13.11 2.09 -5.73
CA THR A 221 -11.95 2.79 -5.14
C THR A 221 -10.92 1.83 -4.52
N VAL A 222 -11.36 0.68 -3.98
CA VAL A 222 -10.46 -0.40 -3.52
C VAL A 222 -9.57 -0.93 -4.65
N PRO A 223 -10.11 -1.34 -5.82
CA PRO A 223 -9.25 -1.84 -6.90
C PRO A 223 -8.28 -0.76 -7.39
N VAL A 224 -8.64 0.53 -7.41
CA VAL A 224 -7.69 1.62 -7.72
C VAL A 224 -6.52 1.63 -6.74
N CYS A 225 -6.79 1.59 -5.43
CA CYS A 225 -5.74 1.65 -4.42
C CYS A 225 -4.80 0.42 -4.47
N LEU A 226 -5.36 -0.77 -4.65
CA LEU A 226 -4.59 -2.02 -4.74
C LEU A 226 -3.78 -2.11 -6.04
N ALA A 227 -4.43 -1.80 -7.17
CA ALA A 227 -3.80 -1.79 -8.49
C ALA A 227 -2.64 -0.80 -8.58
N ALA A 228 -2.79 0.40 -8.00
CA ALA A 228 -1.73 1.42 -8.01
C ALA A 228 -0.48 0.99 -7.23
N SER A 229 -0.55 -0.07 -6.43
CA SER A 229 0.62 -0.64 -5.74
C SER A 229 1.34 -1.72 -6.54
N CYS A 230 0.77 -2.15 -7.69
CA CYS A 230 1.30 -3.21 -8.54
C CYS A 230 2.11 -2.63 -9.72
N ALA A 231 3.27 -2.06 -9.42
CA ALA A 231 4.18 -1.47 -10.41
C ALA A 231 5.44 -2.32 -10.57
N PHE A 232 5.52 -3.14 -11.62
CA PHE A 232 6.51 -4.21 -11.76
C PHE A 232 7.36 -4.14 -13.05
N MET A 233 6.96 -3.38 -14.07
CA MET A 233 7.60 -3.39 -15.40
C MET A 233 8.76 -2.41 -15.53
N LEU A 234 8.60 -1.18 -15.03
CA LEU A 234 9.54 -0.09 -15.32
C LEU A 234 10.36 0.34 -14.09
N PRO A 235 11.66 0.66 -14.27
CA PRO A 235 12.52 1.19 -13.19
C PRO A 235 12.03 2.51 -12.61
N VAL A 236 11.46 3.38 -13.46
CA VAL A 236 11.00 4.72 -13.07
C VAL A 236 9.76 4.69 -12.18
N ALA A 237 9.00 3.58 -12.19
CA ALA A 237 7.73 3.47 -11.50
C ALA A 237 7.88 3.56 -9.98
N THR A 238 8.91 2.91 -9.41
CA THR A 238 9.13 2.89 -7.95
C THR A 238 10.62 2.93 -7.59
N PRO A 239 10.99 3.55 -6.44
CA PRO A 239 12.38 3.57 -5.98
C PRO A 239 13.03 2.17 -5.83
N PRO A 240 12.35 1.13 -5.31
CA PRO A 240 12.91 -0.22 -5.27
C PRO A 240 13.30 -0.76 -6.66
N ASN A 241 12.46 -0.53 -7.67
CA ASN A 241 12.73 -0.94 -9.05
C ASN A 241 13.99 -0.22 -9.60
N ALA A 242 14.10 1.08 -9.34
CA ALA A 242 15.26 1.87 -9.74
C ALA A 242 16.57 1.40 -9.05
N ILE A 243 16.52 1.08 -7.75
CA ILE A 243 17.68 0.60 -6.99
C ILE A 243 18.23 -0.70 -7.59
N VAL A 244 17.35 -1.67 -7.85
CA VAL A 244 17.76 -2.98 -8.38
C VAL A 244 18.25 -2.84 -9.83
N TYR A 245 17.60 -2.00 -10.65
CA TYR A 245 18.07 -1.68 -11.99
C TYR A 245 19.46 -1.01 -12.00
N GLY A 246 19.74 -0.16 -10.99
CA GLY A 246 21.05 0.48 -10.78
C GLY A 246 22.22 -0.49 -10.58
N SER A 247 21.96 -1.78 -10.35
CA SER A 247 22.99 -2.83 -10.30
C SER A 247 23.67 -3.10 -11.64
N ASN A 248 23.09 -2.63 -12.76
CA ASN A 248 23.55 -2.90 -14.13
C ASN A 248 23.66 -4.40 -14.48
N LYS A 249 22.89 -5.27 -13.81
CA LYS A 249 22.92 -6.73 -14.02
C LYS A 249 21.89 -7.23 -15.04
N PHE A 250 20.93 -6.42 -15.43
CA PHE A 250 19.87 -6.78 -16.39
C PHE A 250 19.38 -5.55 -17.15
N THR A 251 18.70 -5.76 -18.27
CA THR A 251 18.17 -4.68 -19.12
C THR A 251 16.72 -4.34 -18.76
N ILE A 252 16.27 -3.15 -19.18
CA ILE A 252 14.86 -2.74 -19.05
C ILE A 252 13.92 -3.75 -19.72
N ALA A 253 14.28 -4.29 -20.88
CA ALA A 253 13.48 -5.30 -21.58
C ALA A 253 13.27 -6.58 -20.75
N THR A 254 14.30 -7.02 -20.03
CA THR A 254 14.21 -8.17 -19.12
C THR A 254 13.24 -7.89 -17.97
N MET A 255 13.31 -6.70 -17.39
CA MET A 255 12.41 -6.27 -16.32
C MET A 255 10.96 -6.14 -16.81
N MET A 256 10.73 -5.49 -17.96
CA MET A 256 9.39 -5.35 -18.53
C MET A 256 8.72 -6.69 -18.81
N ARG A 257 9.46 -7.68 -19.34
CA ARG A 257 8.90 -9.02 -19.60
C ARG A 257 8.46 -9.72 -18.32
N ALA A 258 9.28 -9.65 -17.28
CA ALA A 258 8.96 -10.23 -15.97
C ALA A 258 7.79 -9.49 -15.30
N GLY A 259 7.85 -8.16 -15.31
CA GLY A 259 6.83 -7.28 -14.75
C GLY A 259 5.48 -7.42 -15.46
N PHE A 260 5.46 -7.59 -16.78
CA PHE A 260 4.21 -7.78 -17.52
C PHE A 260 3.48 -9.04 -17.05
N ALA A 261 4.20 -10.15 -16.88
CA ALA A 261 3.62 -11.38 -16.36
C ALA A 261 3.12 -11.22 -14.91
N LEU A 262 3.83 -10.46 -14.07
CA LEU A 262 3.36 -10.10 -12.72
C LEU A 262 2.12 -9.19 -12.77
N ASN A 263 2.04 -8.26 -13.71
CA ASN A 263 0.89 -7.38 -13.89
C ASN A 263 -0.37 -8.19 -14.24
N ILE A 264 -0.26 -9.20 -15.09
CA ILE A 264 -1.40 -10.10 -15.38
C ILE A 264 -1.88 -10.82 -14.12
N ILE A 265 -0.96 -11.34 -13.29
CA ILE A 265 -1.32 -11.94 -12.00
C ILE A 265 -1.96 -10.90 -11.08
N GLY A 266 -1.38 -9.70 -11.00
CA GLY A 266 -1.88 -8.58 -10.22
C GLY A 266 -3.31 -8.20 -10.61
N ILE A 267 -3.60 -8.09 -11.91
CA ILE A 267 -4.94 -7.80 -12.43
C ILE A 267 -5.94 -8.84 -11.92
N LEU A 268 -5.63 -10.13 -12.05
CA LEU A 268 -6.52 -11.22 -11.63
C LEU A 268 -6.72 -11.22 -10.11
N VAL A 269 -5.63 -11.16 -9.34
CA VAL A 269 -5.67 -11.20 -7.88
C VAL A 269 -6.41 -9.98 -7.33
N VAL A 270 -6.08 -8.76 -7.79
CA VAL A 270 -6.77 -7.54 -7.38
C VAL A 270 -8.26 -7.61 -7.71
N THR A 271 -8.63 -8.10 -8.91
CA THR A 271 -10.04 -8.23 -9.30
C THR A 271 -10.79 -9.20 -8.40
N ILE A 272 -10.23 -10.39 -8.13
CA ILE A 272 -10.84 -11.40 -7.26
C ILE A 272 -10.99 -10.85 -5.84
N PHE A 273 -9.96 -10.21 -5.30
CA PHE A 273 -9.98 -9.66 -3.95
C PHE A 273 -10.95 -8.49 -3.81
N ALA A 274 -10.95 -7.56 -4.77
CA ALA A 274 -11.86 -6.42 -4.77
C ALA A 274 -13.32 -6.85 -4.96
N TYR A 275 -13.60 -7.89 -5.74
CA TYR A 275 -14.97 -8.34 -6.00
C TYR A 275 -15.52 -9.26 -4.90
N TYR A 276 -14.75 -10.25 -4.44
CA TYR A 276 -15.26 -11.27 -3.51
C TYR A 276 -14.96 -10.97 -2.04
N PHE A 277 -13.82 -10.36 -1.72
CA PHE A 277 -13.37 -10.22 -0.33
C PHE A 277 -13.61 -8.82 0.22
N ALA A 278 -13.41 -7.77 -0.56
CA ALA A 278 -13.64 -6.40 -0.10
C ALA A 278 -15.07 -6.15 0.40
N PRO A 279 -16.15 -6.63 -0.27
CA PRO A 279 -17.52 -6.44 0.22
C PRO A 279 -17.88 -7.23 1.50
N LEU A 280 -17.03 -8.18 1.91
CA LEU A 280 -17.21 -8.92 3.16
C LEU A 280 -16.57 -8.20 4.35
N ILE A 281 -15.71 -7.21 4.08
CA ILE A 281 -14.90 -6.51 5.07
C ILE A 281 -15.41 -5.07 5.26
N PHE A 282 -15.75 -4.39 4.16
CA PHE A 282 -16.16 -2.98 4.14
C PHE A 282 -17.65 -2.80 3.81
#